data_AF-A0A357QPA2-F1
#
_entry.id   AF-A0A357QPA2-F1
#
_cell.length_a   1.000
_cell.length_b   1.000
_cell.length_c   1.000
_cell.angle_alpha   90.00
_cell.angle_beta   90.00
_cell.angle_gamma   90.00
#
_symmetry.space_group_name_H-M   'P 1'
#
loop_
_entity.id
_entity.type
_entity.pdbx_description
1 polymer ?
#
loop_
_entity_poly.entity_id
_entity_poly.type
_entity_poly.pdbx_seq_one_letter_code
_entity_poly.pdbx_strand_id
1 'polypeptide(L)'
;MVYKMTELTIFQNFTKVVANLSIEKIVAVIKSNKYKAQVAKLQLLLKQGKDKEYAQSKKSLPAFTPSGKFKDGRKMEFLQEYSRIIILDIDKVENITEIRKKAENCVFTHVCFISPSGNGLKILVKTDNSVSKHREAFLEVQEYYEKLLNIKIDPSGKDVSRLCFFSWDPEIYVNNESEIFKTKKEMSIKSDIENLIEQIDGKKVDITGDYDEWIKIGFALESEYGEFGRPYFHDISRHNHTYNAEACNEQYTKCLRNNRFGITIRTLFHIAKKYGVVVKSINKRVENNEKEEDNFPVKESKTVKIKERKKITSNKFNIAEEYLNQRYDIRYNSVNNKFEYKEKDAKEYEDLNENNLYVKLQKDNINLSLNNLVALLKSDFVNKHDPFLEYFKSLPQWDEATDYVEHLCSFVKAKEQERFNHHFLKWLVRTVKTATNPDSYNKQAFVLVSNRQNSGKSTFCRFLCPKALSGYIAENIGTDKDSHVAITENFLINLDELSQAEKAEINAFKSMFSKDRVKARLTYDKRASIHVRRASFLGSTDKWEFLTDENGSVRWLCMEIEYIDWNYSKEVDMDNVYSMVWHLAKDKEFVSELTRDEIEENDRINKKFQISSPEADLVERFFEPAGEDEDGFFTTPPKS
;
A
#
# COMPACT_ATOMS: atom_id res chain seq x y z
N MET A 1 6.97 -15.63 47.26
CA MET A 1 5.73 -15.75 46.47
C MET A 1 6.00 -16.70 45.33
N VAL A 2 5.27 -17.82 45.26
CA VAL A 2 5.38 -18.80 44.15
C VAL A 2 4.83 -18.12 42.89
N TYR A 3 5.67 -17.93 41.86
CA TYR A 3 5.20 -17.44 40.56
C TYR A 3 4.15 -18.41 40.04
N LYS A 4 2.91 -17.96 39.90
CA LYS A 4 1.84 -18.74 39.29
C LYS A 4 2.16 -18.84 37.79
N MET A 5 2.50 -20.04 37.32
CA MET A 5 2.77 -20.28 35.89
C MET A 5 1.53 -19.95 35.06
N THR A 6 1.70 -19.13 34.01
CA THR A 6 0.63 -18.74 33.08
C THR A 6 0.02 -19.98 32.42
N GLU A 7 -1.31 -20.11 32.46
CA GLU A 7 -2.02 -21.15 31.70
C GLU A 7 -2.14 -20.74 30.23
N LEU A 8 -2.03 -21.70 29.31
CA LEU A 8 -2.11 -21.48 27.87
C LEU A 8 -3.49 -21.88 27.35
N THR A 9 -4.06 -21.05 26.47
CA THR A 9 -5.41 -21.27 25.95
C THR A 9 -5.42 -22.32 24.84
N ILE A 10 -6.36 -23.26 24.96
CA ILE A 10 -6.62 -24.31 24.01
C ILE A 10 -7.80 -23.91 23.13
N PHE A 11 -7.62 -24.08 21.82
CA PHE A 11 -8.57 -23.75 20.78
C PHE A 11 -8.97 -25.00 20.00
N GLN A 12 -10.24 -25.03 19.61
CA GLN A 12 -10.76 -25.93 18.58
C GLN A 12 -11.27 -25.11 17.40
N ASN A 13 -11.12 -25.63 16.18
CA ASN A 13 -11.48 -24.91 14.95
C ASN A 13 -10.88 -23.49 14.89
N PHE A 14 -9.64 -23.32 15.38
CA PHE A 14 -8.86 -22.07 15.42
C PHE A 14 -9.37 -20.94 16.31
N THR A 15 -10.66 -20.86 16.62
CA THR A 15 -11.24 -19.69 17.31
C THR A 15 -11.96 -20.04 18.60
N LYS A 16 -12.50 -21.25 18.74
CA LYS A 16 -13.30 -21.65 19.90
C LYS A 16 -12.38 -22.01 21.07
N VAL A 17 -12.38 -21.20 22.11
CA VAL A 17 -11.71 -21.52 23.39
C VAL A 17 -12.39 -22.74 24.01
N VAL A 18 -11.62 -23.76 24.37
CA VAL A 18 -12.13 -25.00 24.98
C VAL A 18 -11.56 -25.28 26.37
N ALA A 19 -10.37 -24.79 26.69
CA ALA A 19 -9.74 -24.93 28.01
C ALA A 19 -8.57 -23.96 28.17
N ASN A 20 -8.09 -23.80 29.39
CA ASN A 20 -6.77 -23.25 29.70
C ASN A 20 -5.97 -24.34 30.42
N LEU A 21 -4.75 -24.63 29.97
CA LEU A 21 -3.90 -25.69 30.53
C LEU A 21 -2.50 -25.14 30.80
N SER A 22 -1.88 -25.58 31.89
CA SER A 22 -0.45 -25.31 32.11
C SER A 22 0.42 -26.05 31.08
N ILE A 23 1.66 -25.59 30.91
CA ILE A 23 2.59 -26.21 29.95
C ILE A 23 2.85 -27.68 30.28
N GLU A 24 2.91 -28.04 31.57
CA GLU A 24 3.12 -29.41 32.04
C GLU A 24 1.96 -30.33 31.62
N LYS A 25 0.72 -29.83 31.70
CA LYS A 25 -0.46 -30.58 31.23
C LYS A 25 -0.46 -30.74 29.71
N ILE A 26 -0.03 -29.72 28.98
CA ILE A 26 0.10 -29.79 27.50
C ILE A 26 1.14 -30.84 27.11
N VAL A 27 2.30 -30.82 27.74
CA VAL A 27 3.37 -31.82 27.57
C VAL A 27 2.83 -33.22 27.88
N ALA A 28 2.15 -33.42 29.01
CA ALA A 28 1.58 -34.71 29.38
C ALA A 28 0.58 -35.22 28.33
N VAL A 29 -0.21 -34.32 27.75
CA VAL A 29 -1.14 -34.66 26.66
C VAL A 29 -0.39 -35.09 25.39
N ILE A 30 0.65 -34.37 24.96
CA ILE A 30 1.47 -34.71 23.79
C ILE A 30 2.18 -36.05 23.97
N LYS A 31 2.67 -36.34 25.18
CA LYS A 31 3.31 -37.60 25.55
C LYS A 31 2.34 -38.78 25.59
N SER A 32 1.09 -38.54 25.95
CA SER A 32 0.04 -39.56 26.06
C SER A 32 -0.48 -40.06 24.71
N ASN A 33 -1.21 -41.17 24.69
CA ASN A 33 -1.85 -41.68 23.48
C ASN A 33 -3.11 -40.89 23.04
N LYS A 34 -3.44 -39.76 23.68
CA LYS A 34 -4.70 -39.02 23.45
C LYS A 34 -4.92 -38.62 21.99
N TYR A 35 -3.87 -38.19 21.29
CA TYR A 35 -3.94 -37.77 19.88
C TYR A 35 -3.20 -38.72 18.91
N LYS A 36 -2.76 -39.89 19.39
CA LYS A 36 -1.97 -40.86 18.61
C LYS A 36 -2.68 -41.28 17.32
N ALA A 37 -3.97 -41.64 17.41
CA ALA A 37 -4.75 -42.10 16.27
C ALA A 37 -4.94 -41.00 15.22
N GLN A 38 -5.24 -39.77 15.65
CA GLN A 38 -5.39 -38.62 14.76
C GLN A 38 -4.07 -38.28 14.05
N VAL A 39 -2.96 -38.24 14.79
CA VAL A 39 -1.63 -37.94 14.23
C VAL A 39 -1.16 -39.04 13.28
N ALA A 40 -1.35 -40.32 13.62
CA ALA A 40 -1.02 -41.44 12.73
C ALA A 40 -1.79 -41.37 11.40
N LYS A 41 -3.07 -40.98 11.43
CA LYS A 41 -3.87 -40.74 10.22
C LYS A 41 -3.29 -39.61 9.37
N LEU A 42 -2.85 -38.50 9.98
CA LEU A 42 -2.24 -37.38 9.26
C LEU A 42 -0.93 -37.79 8.59
N GLN A 43 -0.07 -38.54 9.28
CA GLN A 43 1.18 -39.04 8.72
C GLN A 43 0.95 -40.02 7.57
N LEU A 44 -0.08 -40.86 7.65
CA LEU A 44 -0.47 -41.76 6.55
C LEU A 44 -0.89 -40.99 5.29
N LEU A 45 -1.67 -39.91 5.45
CA LEU A 45 -2.09 -39.06 4.33
C LEU A 45 -0.87 -38.44 3.61
N LEU A 46 0.13 -37.96 4.37
CA LEU A 46 1.37 -37.45 3.79
C LEU A 46 2.16 -38.54 3.06
N LYS A 47 2.28 -39.74 3.62
CA LYS A 47 2.92 -40.89 2.96
C LYS A 47 2.24 -41.29 1.65
N GLN A 48 0.93 -41.04 1.54
CA GLN A 48 0.14 -41.29 0.33
C GLN A 48 0.17 -40.11 -0.66
N GLY A 49 0.93 -39.04 -0.40
CA GLY A 49 0.99 -37.84 -1.24
C GLY A 49 -0.28 -36.97 -1.22
N LYS A 50 -1.14 -37.15 -0.21
CA LYS A 50 -2.45 -36.47 -0.09
C LYS A 50 -2.35 -35.17 0.70
N ASP A 51 -1.56 -34.22 0.22
CA ASP A 51 -1.27 -32.96 0.94
C ASP A 51 -2.53 -32.13 1.25
N LYS A 52 -3.50 -32.09 0.33
CA LYS A 52 -4.77 -31.37 0.52
C LYS A 52 -5.61 -31.97 1.65
N GLU A 53 -5.75 -33.30 1.67
CA GLU A 53 -6.49 -34.03 2.70
C GLU A 53 -5.79 -33.92 4.07
N TYR A 54 -4.46 -33.93 4.08
CA TYR A 54 -3.66 -33.65 5.29
C TYR A 54 -3.97 -32.25 5.83
N ALA A 55 -3.89 -31.22 4.99
CA ALA A 55 -4.10 -29.83 5.39
C ALA A 55 -5.51 -29.61 5.95
N GLN A 56 -6.53 -30.27 5.40
CA GLN A 56 -7.91 -30.23 5.90
C GLN A 56 -8.06 -31.02 7.21
N SER A 57 -7.54 -32.23 7.27
CA SER A 57 -7.65 -33.10 8.45
C SER A 57 -6.89 -32.54 9.66
N LYS A 58 -5.74 -31.87 9.45
CA LYS A 58 -4.94 -31.24 10.51
C LYS A 58 -5.74 -30.20 11.30
N LYS A 59 -6.68 -29.51 10.64
CA LYS A 59 -7.56 -28.50 11.27
C LYS A 59 -8.47 -29.08 12.35
N SER A 60 -8.69 -30.39 12.35
CA SER A 60 -9.51 -31.08 13.37
C SER A 60 -8.77 -31.27 14.70
N LEU A 61 -7.44 -31.22 14.70
CA LEU A 61 -6.65 -31.28 15.93
C LEU A 61 -6.86 -29.98 16.73
N PRO A 62 -7.06 -30.06 18.05
CA PRO A 62 -6.96 -28.90 18.91
C PRO A 62 -5.59 -28.25 18.80
N ALA A 63 -5.52 -26.95 19.08
CA ALA A 63 -4.29 -26.18 19.09
C ALA A 63 -4.22 -25.32 20.35
N PHE A 64 -3.02 -24.87 20.72
CA PHE A 64 -2.83 -23.95 21.84
C PHE A 64 -1.99 -22.76 21.40
N THR A 65 -2.04 -21.66 22.15
CA THR A 65 -1.18 -20.48 21.93
C THR A 65 -0.03 -20.50 22.93
N PRO A 66 1.21 -20.83 22.51
CA PRO A 66 2.34 -20.92 23.42
C PRO A 66 2.58 -19.63 24.20
N SER A 67 2.34 -18.49 23.56
CA SER A 67 2.71 -17.16 24.06
C SER A 67 1.70 -16.50 24.99
N GLY A 68 0.56 -17.13 25.29
CA GLY A 68 -0.34 -16.55 26.28
C GLY A 68 -1.69 -17.22 26.49
N LYS A 69 -2.38 -16.69 27.50
CA LYS A 69 -3.77 -16.94 27.87
C LYS A 69 -4.67 -15.92 27.21
N PHE A 70 -5.71 -16.37 26.55
CA PHE A 70 -6.69 -15.54 25.86
C PHE A 70 -8.12 -15.84 26.35
N LYS A 71 -9.00 -14.85 26.19
CA LYS A 71 -10.43 -14.93 26.54
C LYS A 71 -11.30 -14.71 25.31
N ASP A 72 -12.26 -15.58 25.07
CA ASP A 72 -13.30 -15.45 24.02
C ASP A 72 -12.79 -15.40 22.56
N GLY A 73 -11.48 -15.46 22.32
CA GLY A 73 -10.89 -15.52 20.99
C GLY A 73 -9.36 -15.46 21.02
N ARG A 74 -8.72 -15.44 19.84
CA ARG A 74 -7.25 -15.46 19.71
C ARG A 74 -6.61 -14.13 19.31
N LYS A 75 -7.40 -13.08 19.11
CA LYS A 75 -6.87 -11.76 18.74
C LYS A 75 -6.10 -11.15 19.91
N MET A 76 -5.20 -10.21 19.63
CA MET A 76 -4.43 -9.53 20.67
C MET A 76 -5.28 -8.82 21.72
N GLU A 77 -6.41 -8.24 21.32
CA GLU A 77 -7.40 -7.62 22.21
C GLU A 77 -7.99 -8.59 23.26
N PHE A 78 -7.86 -9.89 23.03
CA PHE A 78 -8.34 -10.95 23.91
C PHE A 78 -7.25 -11.57 24.78
N LEU A 79 -6.00 -11.10 24.67
CA LEU A 79 -4.89 -11.59 25.49
C LEU A 79 -5.09 -11.15 26.95
N GLN A 80 -5.22 -12.10 27.86
CA GLN A 80 -5.31 -11.86 29.30
C GLN A 80 -3.94 -11.89 29.97
N GLU A 81 -3.06 -12.80 29.55
CA GLU A 81 -1.79 -13.03 30.21
C GLU A 81 -0.73 -13.49 29.19
N TYR A 82 0.42 -12.83 29.18
CA TYR A 82 1.54 -13.18 28.30
C TYR A 82 2.48 -14.16 28.99
N SER A 83 2.66 -15.34 28.41
CA SER A 83 3.41 -16.45 29.03
C SER A 83 4.94 -16.31 28.92
N ARG A 84 5.42 -15.45 28.01
CA ARG A 84 6.84 -15.33 27.65
C ARG A 84 7.45 -16.62 27.10
N ILE A 85 6.62 -17.48 26.51
CA ILE A 85 7.07 -18.68 25.81
C ILE A 85 6.98 -18.42 24.30
N ILE A 86 8.14 -18.59 23.66
CA ILE A 86 8.29 -18.51 22.20
C ILE A 86 8.25 -19.91 21.62
N ILE A 87 7.56 -20.06 20.49
CA ILE A 87 7.51 -21.30 19.71
C ILE A 87 8.31 -21.15 18.42
N LEU A 88 9.26 -22.05 18.20
CA LEU A 88 9.93 -22.23 16.92
C LEU A 88 9.29 -23.41 16.21
N ASP A 89 8.96 -23.20 14.95
CA ASP A 89 8.32 -24.18 14.09
C ASP A 89 9.24 -24.53 12.92
N ILE A 90 9.64 -25.80 12.84
CA ILE A 90 10.56 -26.30 11.82
C ILE A 90 9.84 -27.38 11.02
N ASP A 91 9.53 -27.09 9.76
CA ASP A 91 8.89 -28.04 8.86
C ASP A 91 9.92 -28.73 7.95
N LYS A 92 9.65 -29.99 7.58
CA LYS A 92 10.44 -30.78 6.61
C LYS A 92 11.93 -30.94 6.97
N VAL A 93 12.20 -31.48 8.15
CA VAL A 93 13.55 -31.78 8.62
C VAL A 93 14.01 -33.13 8.07
N GLU A 94 15.07 -33.14 7.24
CA GLU A 94 15.62 -34.37 6.64
C GLU A 94 16.31 -35.28 7.67
N ASN A 95 17.10 -34.72 8.58
CA ASN A 95 17.78 -35.46 9.65
C ASN A 95 17.22 -35.12 11.04
N ILE A 96 15.95 -35.46 11.27
CA ILE A 96 15.22 -35.06 12.47
C ILE A 96 15.90 -35.51 13.78
N THR A 97 16.54 -36.67 13.79
CA THR A 97 17.22 -37.23 14.96
C THR A 97 18.41 -36.36 15.39
N GLU A 98 19.26 -35.95 14.45
CA GLU A 98 20.43 -35.11 14.74
C GLU A 98 20.00 -33.71 15.19
N ILE A 99 19.06 -33.10 14.48
CA ILE A 99 18.57 -31.75 14.76
C ILE A 99 17.84 -31.71 16.11
N ARG A 100 17.03 -32.73 16.41
CA ARG A 100 16.40 -32.89 17.71
C ARG A 100 17.45 -32.95 18.81
N LYS A 101 18.50 -33.78 18.67
CA LYS A 101 19.57 -33.89 19.65
C LYS A 101 20.32 -32.56 19.87
N LYS A 102 20.57 -31.78 18.82
CA LYS A 102 21.16 -30.43 18.93
C LYS A 102 20.24 -29.47 19.69
N ALA A 103 18.95 -29.50 19.40
CA ALA A 103 17.96 -28.69 20.11
C ALA A 103 17.84 -29.09 21.60
N GLU A 104 17.81 -30.38 21.90
CA GLU A 104 17.74 -30.92 23.28
C GLU A 104 18.99 -30.59 24.11
N ASN A 105 20.16 -30.49 23.48
CA ASN A 105 21.40 -30.10 24.16
C ASN A 105 21.52 -28.58 24.39
N CYS A 106 20.60 -27.77 23.87
CA CYS A 106 20.60 -26.33 24.09
C CYS A 106 20.03 -25.98 25.47
N VAL A 107 20.78 -25.20 26.25
CA VAL A 107 20.38 -24.76 27.60
C VAL A 107 19.05 -23.98 27.62
N PHE A 108 18.69 -23.31 26.53
CA PHE A 108 17.46 -22.53 26.41
C PHE A 108 16.23 -23.33 25.99
N THR A 109 16.39 -24.59 25.55
CA THR A 109 15.28 -25.42 25.10
C THR A 109 14.46 -25.89 26.30
N HIS A 110 13.24 -25.38 26.44
CA HIS A 110 12.33 -25.79 27.52
C HIS A 110 11.55 -27.06 27.15
N VAL A 111 11.00 -27.12 25.93
CA VAL A 111 10.28 -28.29 25.42
C VAL A 111 10.64 -28.50 23.95
N CYS A 112 10.86 -29.75 23.54
CA CYS A 112 11.12 -30.11 22.15
C CYS A 112 10.32 -31.37 21.76
N PHE A 113 9.54 -31.32 20.68
CA PHE A 113 8.72 -32.44 20.24
C PHE A 113 8.46 -32.48 18.73
N ILE A 114 8.15 -33.67 18.23
CA ILE A 114 7.83 -33.92 16.83
C ILE A 114 6.46 -33.31 16.47
N SER A 115 6.39 -32.60 15.34
CA SER A 115 5.16 -31.99 14.83
C SER A 115 4.15 -33.03 14.30
N PRO A 116 2.86 -32.67 14.07
CA PRO A 116 1.86 -33.63 13.59
C PRO A 116 2.16 -34.25 12.22
N SER A 117 3.07 -33.68 11.41
CA SER A 117 3.49 -34.28 10.13
C SER A 117 4.46 -35.45 10.31
N GLY A 118 5.09 -35.59 11.47
CA GLY A 118 6.11 -36.61 11.76
C GLY A 118 7.52 -36.28 11.28
N ASN A 119 7.68 -35.23 10.45
CA ASN A 119 8.96 -34.79 9.89
C ASN A 119 9.27 -33.32 10.20
N GLY A 120 8.62 -32.73 11.20
CA GLY A 120 8.92 -31.39 11.69
C GLY A 120 9.18 -31.39 13.19
N LEU A 121 9.76 -30.31 13.69
CA LEU A 121 10.15 -30.14 15.08
C LEU A 121 9.55 -28.85 15.64
N LYS A 122 9.07 -28.91 16.89
CA LYS A 122 8.56 -27.76 17.64
C LYS A 122 9.45 -27.55 18.85
N ILE A 123 9.94 -26.32 19.03
CA ILE A 123 10.81 -25.97 20.17
C ILE A 123 10.18 -24.80 20.93
N LEU A 124 9.97 -24.99 22.23
CA LEU A 124 9.50 -23.95 23.13
C LEU A 124 10.66 -23.39 23.94
N VAL A 125 10.77 -22.07 23.97
CA VAL A 125 11.85 -21.33 24.64
C VAL A 125 11.26 -20.30 25.59
N LYS A 126 11.72 -20.28 26.84
CA LYS A 126 11.34 -19.27 27.84
C LYS A 126 12.15 -17.99 27.61
N THR A 127 11.49 -16.84 27.70
CA THR A 127 12.10 -15.52 27.49
C THR A 127 11.75 -14.56 28.63
N ASP A 128 12.45 -13.43 28.70
CA ASP A 128 12.21 -12.39 29.72
C ASP A 128 11.57 -11.10 29.19
N ASN A 129 11.17 -11.08 27.91
CA ASN A 129 10.62 -9.90 27.27
C ASN A 129 9.18 -9.58 27.71
N SER A 130 8.75 -8.35 27.42
CA SER A 130 7.34 -7.94 27.50
C SER A 130 6.56 -8.33 26.24
N VAL A 131 5.23 -8.34 26.30
CA VAL A 131 4.38 -8.66 25.14
C VAL A 131 4.65 -7.74 23.94
N SER A 132 4.92 -6.45 24.17
CA SER A 132 5.24 -5.48 23.10
C SER A 132 6.54 -5.81 22.36
N LYS A 133 7.44 -6.54 23.02
CA LYS A 133 8.74 -6.96 22.50
C LYS A 133 8.75 -8.40 21.99
N HIS A 134 7.60 -9.06 21.93
CA HIS A 134 7.51 -10.47 21.50
C HIS A 134 8.09 -10.73 20.11
N ARG A 135 7.81 -9.84 19.14
CA ARG A 135 8.35 -9.98 17.78
C ARG A 135 9.87 -9.94 17.76
N GLU A 136 10.47 -9.00 18.49
CA GLU A 136 11.92 -8.82 18.56
C GLU A 136 12.58 -10.03 19.26
N ALA A 137 12.01 -10.44 20.40
CA ALA A 137 12.41 -11.63 21.12
C ALA A 137 12.34 -12.89 20.24
N PHE A 138 11.29 -13.03 19.44
CA PHE A 138 11.15 -14.14 18.50
C PHE A 138 12.26 -14.12 17.45
N LEU A 139 12.57 -12.97 16.86
CA LEU A 139 13.62 -12.88 15.84
C LEU A 139 15.00 -13.22 16.39
N GLU A 140 15.31 -12.83 17.64
CA GLU A 140 16.57 -13.19 18.28
C GLU A 140 16.68 -14.69 18.61
N VAL A 141 15.60 -15.27 19.15
CA VAL A 141 15.54 -16.71 19.42
C VAL A 141 15.60 -17.49 18.10
N GLN A 142 14.90 -17.01 17.06
CA GLN A 142 14.95 -17.57 15.71
C GLN A 142 16.38 -17.57 15.18
N GLU A 143 17.05 -16.41 15.14
CA GLU A 143 18.41 -16.28 14.63
C GLU A 143 19.39 -17.19 15.39
N TYR A 144 19.25 -17.27 16.71
CA TYR A 144 20.08 -18.15 17.54
C TYR A 144 19.90 -19.63 17.17
N TYR A 145 18.67 -20.12 17.08
CA TYR A 145 18.39 -21.52 16.75
C TYR A 145 18.65 -21.85 15.28
N GLU A 146 18.45 -20.92 14.35
CA GLU A 146 18.82 -21.10 12.93
C GLU A 146 20.33 -21.34 12.80
N LYS A 147 21.15 -20.58 13.54
CA LYS A 147 22.61 -20.79 13.60
C LYS A 147 22.99 -22.11 14.29
N LEU A 148 22.34 -22.45 15.40
CA LEU A 148 22.62 -23.67 16.16
C LEU A 148 22.27 -24.94 15.36
N LEU A 149 21.12 -24.94 14.70
CA LEU A 149 20.58 -26.10 14.00
C LEU A 149 20.99 -26.15 12.52
N ASN A 150 21.46 -25.03 11.96
CA ASN A 150 21.73 -24.85 10.54
C ASN A 150 20.49 -25.16 9.66
N ILE A 151 19.31 -24.74 10.14
CA ILE A 151 18.02 -24.93 9.46
C ILE A 151 17.22 -23.65 9.60
N LYS A 152 16.54 -23.26 8.52
CA LYS A 152 15.62 -22.12 8.51
C LYS A 152 14.35 -22.42 9.30
N ILE A 153 13.93 -21.48 10.14
CA ILE A 153 12.75 -21.61 11.00
C ILE A 153 11.59 -20.79 10.39
N ASP A 154 10.36 -21.28 10.55
CA ASP A 154 9.18 -20.57 10.08
C ASP A 154 8.95 -19.26 10.88
N PRO A 155 8.76 -18.11 10.22
CA PRO A 155 8.71 -16.80 10.89
C PRO A 155 7.37 -16.49 11.55
N SER A 156 6.36 -17.38 11.47
CA SER A 156 5.01 -17.10 11.98
C SER A 156 4.92 -17.11 13.51
N GLY A 157 5.93 -17.64 14.21
CA GLY A 157 6.02 -17.57 15.66
C GLY A 157 6.23 -16.15 16.20
N LYS A 158 6.49 -15.15 15.34
CA LYS A 158 6.58 -13.73 15.70
C LYS A 158 5.26 -13.10 16.14
N ASP A 159 4.14 -13.77 15.86
CA ASP A 159 2.80 -13.32 16.23
C ASP A 159 2.40 -13.94 17.57
N VAL A 160 2.11 -13.14 18.60
CA VAL A 160 1.73 -13.62 19.96
C VAL A 160 0.51 -14.56 19.92
N SER A 161 -0.39 -14.38 18.95
CA SER A 161 -1.58 -15.22 18.74
C SER A 161 -1.31 -16.52 17.97
N ARG A 162 -0.05 -16.89 17.73
CA ARG A 162 0.29 -18.05 16.89
C ARG A 162 -0.18 -19.36 17.53
N LEU A 163 -0.90 -20.15 16.74
CA LEU A 163 -1.39 -21.47 17.15
C LEU A 163 -0.34 -22.55 16.92
N CYS A 164 -0.22 -23.45 17.88
CA CYS A 164 0.50 -24.70 17.79
C CYS A 164 -0.49 -25.87 17.93
N PHE A 165 -0.66 -26.68 16.90
CA PHE A 165 -1.49 -27.88 16.97
C PHE A 165 -0.90 -28.89 17.95
N PHE A 166 -1.78 -29.59 18.69
CA PHE A 166 -1.36 -30.77 19.46
C PHE A 166 -0.77 -31.83 18.53
N SER A 167 0.24 -32.54 19.04
CA SER A 167 0.91 -33.64 18.36
C SER A 167 0.88 -34.89 19.23
N TRP A 168 1.60 -35.92 18.81
CA TRP A 168 1.89 -37.13 19.57
C TRP A 168 3.39 -37.42 19.48
N ASP A 169 4.06 -37.35 20.62
CA ASP A 169 5.48 -37.66 20.75
C ASP A 169 5.76 -38.28 22.14
N PRO A 170 5.86 -39.61 22.24
CA PRO A 170 6.12 -40.27 23.53
C PRO A 170 7.50 -39.92 24.10
N GLU A 171 8.44 -39.49 23.25
CA GLU A 171 9.80 -39.12 23.62
C GLU A 171 9.99 -37.61 23.80
N ILE A 172 8.89 -36.83 23.87
CA ILE A 172 8.93 -35.37 24.08
C ILE A 172 9.96 -34.98 25.15
N TYR A 173 10.89 -34.10 24.75
CA TYR A 173 11.91 -33.59 25.64
C TYR A 173 11.38 -32.41 26.44
N VAL A 174 11.71 -32.38 27.73
CA VAL A 174 11.32 -31.33 28.67
C VAL A 174 12.48 -31.04 29.60
N ASN A 175 12.90 -29.77 29.64
CA ASN A 175 13.87 -29.28 30.59
C ASN A 175 13.21 -28.23 31.50
N ASN A 176 12.84 -28.64 32.72
CA ASN A 176 12.21 -27.73 33.68
C ASN A 176 13.19 -26.66 34.19
N GLU A 177 14.49 -26.93 34.11
CA GLU A 177 15.59 -26.06 34.53
C GLU A 177 16.21 -25.29 33.35
N SER A 178 15.56 -25.26 32.19
CA SER A 178 16.01 -24.52 31.01
C SER A 178 16.30 -23.06 31.36
N GLU A 179 17.43 -22.54 30.90
CA GLU A 179 17.77 -21.12 31.05
C GLU A 179 16.75 -20.24 30.33
N ILE A 180 16.45 -19.08 30.91
CA ILE A 180 15.63 -18.08 30.24
C ILE A 180 16.49 -17.40 29.19
N PHE A 181 16.08 -17.48 27.92
CA PHE A 181 16.75 -16.78 26.84
C PHE A 181 16.65 -15.27 27.08
N LYS A 182 17.81 -14.67 27.38
CA LYS A 182 17.95 -13.24 27.63
C LYS A 182 17.96 -12.53 26.30
N THR A 183 16.86 -11.84 26.01
CA THR A 183 16.81 -10.98 24.84
C THR A 183 17.89 -9.91 24.96
N LYS A 184 18.58 -9.62 23.86
CA LYS A 184 19.55 -8.54 23.81
C LYS A 184 18.79 -7.29 24.19
N LYS A 185 19.09 -6.79 25.38
CA LYS A 185 18.89 -5.38 25.65
C LYS A 185 19.81 -4.67 24.67
N GLU A 186 19.31 -4.32 23.47
CA GLU A 186 19.69 -3.02 22.93
C GLU A 186 19.62 -2.06 24.11
N MET A 187 20.64 -1.21 24.24
CA MET A 187 20.87 -0.32 25.37
C MET A 187 19.66 0.61 25.56
N SER A 188 18.59 0.04 26.12
CA SER A 188 17.43 0.69 26.65
C SER A 188 17.95 1.20 27.98
N ILE A 189 18.46 2.42 27.92
CA ILE A 189 18.17 3.39 28.95
C ILE A 189 16.77 3.06 29.48
N LYS A 190 16.69 2.51 30.71
CA LYS A 190 15.41 2.19 31.36
C LYS A 190 14.43 3.31 31.04
N SER A 191 13.26 2.97 30.52
CA SER A 191 12.29 4.01 30.19
C SER A 191 12.03 4.85 31.44
N ASP A 192 11.86 6.16 31.27
CA ASP A 192 11.68 7.08 32.42
C ASP A 192 10.50 6.63 33.32
N ILE A 193 9.52 5.90 32.76
CA ILE A 193 8.40 5.30 33.50
C ILE A 193 8.79 4.09 34.36
N GLU A 194 9.68 3.23 33.87
CA GLU A 194 10.17 2.07 34.65
C GLU A 194 11.05 2.54 35.81
N ASN A 195 11.89 3.56 35.58
CA ASN A 195 12.63 4.22 36.66
C ASN A 195 11.69 4.89 37.67
N LEU A 196 10.59 5.47 37.20
CA LEU A 196 9.59 6.07 38.08
C LEU A 196 8.96 5.02 39.00
N ILE A 197 8.50 3.92 38.43
CA ILE A 197 7.85 2.82 39.18
C ILE A 197 8.83 2.19 40.17
N GLU A 198 10.08 1.95 39.77
CA GLU A 198 11.10 1.44 40.69
C GLU A 198 11.35 2.38 41.88
N GLN A 199 11.35 3.71 41.66
CA GLN A 199 11.50 4.65 42.77
C GLN A 199 10.25 4.73 43.66
N ILE A 200 9.05 4.65 43.06
CA ILE A 200 7.78 4.57 43.79
C ILE A 200 7.79 3.31 44.69
N ASP A 201 8.19 2.18 44.13
CA ASP A 201 8.28 0.90 44.83
C ASP A 201 9.33 0.89 45.93
N GLY A 202 10.53 1.40 45.63
CA GLY A 202 11.63 1.47 46.59
C GLY A 202 11.32 2.39 47.76
N LYS A 203 10.61 3.50 47.53
CA LYS A 203 10.20 4.44 48.59
C LYS A 203 8.85 4.11 49.22
N LYS A 204 8.06 3.20 48.62
CA LYS A 204 6.67 2.88 48.99
C LYS A 204 5.80 4.12 49.11
N VAL A 205 5.89 5.02 48.14
CA VAL A 205 5.16 6.30 48.13
C VAL A 205 3.90 6.17 47.29
N ASP A 206 2.76 6.58 47.86
CA ASP A 206 1.54 6.77 47.08
C ASP A 206 1.57 8.14 46.38
N ILE A 207 1.61 8.13 45.05
CA ILE A 207 1.56 9.35 44.22
C ILE A 207 0.18 9.62 43.62
N THR A 208 -0.80 8.76 43.92
CA THR A 208 -2.14 8.85 43.31
C THR A 208 -3.05 9.88 43.95
N GLY A 209 -2.66 10.41 45.12
CA GLY A 209 -3.26 11.61 45.71
C GLY A 209 -4.78 11.52 45.88
N ASP A 210 -5.49 12.52 45.37
CA ASP A 210 -6.94 12.54 45.28
C ASP A 210 -7.47 11.94 43.97
N TYR A 211 -8.80 11.82 43.84
CA TYR A 211 -9.42 11.24 42.65
C TYR A 211 -9.04 11.98 41.35
N ASP A 212 -8.78 13.29 41.39
CA ASP A 212 -8.41 14.07 40.22
C ASP A 212 -6.96 13.80 39.79
N GLU A 213 -6.02 13.69 40.73
CA GLU A 213 -4.63 13.27 40.46
C GLU A 213 -4.58 11.83 39.93
N TRP A 214 -5.35 10.92 40.52
CA TRP A 214 -5.47 9.53 40.06
C TRP A 214 -5.98 9.43 38.63
N ILE A 215 -7.01 10.21 38.27
CA ILE A 215 -7.51 10.30 36.89
C ILE A 215 -6.44 10.88 35.95
N LYS A 216 -5.74 11.94 36.35
CA LYS A 216 -4.69 12.58 35.55
C LYS A 216 -3.54 11.62 35.25
N ILE A 217 -3.15 10.78 36.21
CA ILE A 217 -2.18 9.70 36.01
C ILE A 217 -2.69 8.72 34.94
N GLY A 218 -3.97 8.31 35.04
CA GLY A 218 -4.60 7.43 34.07
C GLY A 218 -4.59 7.99 32.64
N PHE A 219 -4.97 9.26 32.46
CA PHE A 219 -4.88 9.94 31.15
C PHE A 219 -3.44 10.16 30.69
N ALA A 220 -2.51 10.44 31.59
CA ALA A 220 -1.10 10.61 31.23
C ALA A 220 -0.50 9.32 30.67
N LEU A 221 -0.84 8.17 31.26
CA LEU A 221 -0.41 6.85 30.78
C LEU A 221 -1.13 6.44 29.50
N GLU A 222 -2.43 6.73 29.39
CA GLU A 222 -3.19 6.49 28.16
C GLU A 222 -2.61 7.30 27.00
N SER A 223 -2.25 8.57 27.22
CA SER A 223 -1.74 9.45 26.18
C SER A 223 -0.45 8.96 25.52
N GLU A 224 0.38 8.21 26.26
CA GLU A 224 1.68 7.71 25.79
C GLU A 224 1.63 6.22 25.41
N TYR A 225 0.90 5.41 26.18
CA TYR A 225 0.94 3.96 26.10
C TYR A 225 -0.41 3.33 25.71
N GLY A 226 -1.50 4.09 25.60
CA GLY A 226 -2.83 3.59 25.31
C GLY A 226 -3.24 2.46 26.27
N GLU A 227 -3.81 1.38 25.75
CA GLU A 227 -4.18 0.18 26.54
C GLU A 227 -2.95 -0.44 27.24
N PHE A 228 -1.75 -0.33 26.65
CA PHE A 228 -0.51 -0.87 27.23
C PHE A 228 -0.04 -0.12 28.47
N GLY A 229 -0.61 1.06 28.78
CA GLY A 229 -0.33 1.77 30.02
C GLY A 229 -1.10 1.23 31.23
N ARG A 230 -2.07 0.32 31.03
CA ARG A 230 -2.88 -0.25 32.11
C ARG A 230 -2.04 -0.92 33.20
N PRO A 231 -1.04 -1.76 32.90
CA PRO A 231 -0.19 -2.36 33.94
C PRO A 231 0.55 -1.29 34.76
N TYR A 232 1.08 -0.24 34.12
CA TYR A 232 1.75 0.86 34.82
C TYR A 232 0.78 1.63 35.72
N PHE A 233 -0.48 1.79 35.30
CA PHE A 233 -1.51 2.40 36.13
C PHE A 233 -1.79 1.59 37.40
N HIS A 234 -1.84 0.26 37.28
CA HIS A 234 -1.95 -0.64 38.43
C HIS A 234 -0.72 -0.57 39.33
N ASP A 235 0.48 -0.60 38.76
CA ASP A 235 1.74 -0.57 39.53
C ASP A 235 1.92 0.73 40.32
N ILE A 236 1.45 1.85 39.76
CA ILE A 236 1.45 3.14 40.47
C ILE A 236 0.35 3.19 41.52
N SER A 237 -0.84 2.65 41.22
CA SER A 237 -2.00 2.73 42.12
C SER A 237 -1.95 1.77 43.30
N ARG A 238 -1.15 0.70 43.24
CA ARG A 238 -1.12 -0.36 44.27
C ARG A 238 -0.65 0.09 45.65
N HIS A 239 0.04 1.23 45.73
CA HIS A 239 0.51 1.80 47.00
C HIS A 239 -0.55 2.67 47.69
N ASN A 240 -1.67 2.95 47.01
CA ASN A 240 -2.82 3.59 47.62
C ASN A 240 -3.56 2.61 48.54
N HIS A 241 -3.84 3.04 49.76
CA HIS A 241 -4.58 2.27 50.76
C HIS A 241 -5.99 1.85 50.32
N THR A 242 -6.64 2.58 49.41
CA THR A 242 -7.95 2.24 48.83
C THR A 242 -7.86 1.49 47.49
N TYR A 243 -6.67 1.02 47.09
CA TYR A 243 -6.48 0.33 45.82
C TYR A 243 -7.40 -0.88 45.68
N ASN A 244 -8.13 -0.92 44.57
CA ASN A 244 -8.94 -2.04 44.16
C ASN A 244 -8.69 -2.32 42.67
N ALA A 245 -8.29 -3.54 42.33
CA ALA A 245 -7.92 -3.91 40.97
C ALA A 245 -9.08 -3.81 39.97
N GLU A 246 -10.31 -4.05 40.39
CA GLU A 246 -11.51 -3.93 39.54
C GLU A 246 -11.84 -2.46 39.27
N ALA A 247 -11.87 -1.63 40.32
CA ALA A 247 -12.09 -0.19 40.19
C ALA A 247 -10.98 0.50 39.37
N CYS A 248 -9.73 0.08 39.54
CA CYS A 248 -8.59 0.57 38.77
C CYS A 248 -8.71 0.20 37.28
N ASN A 249 -9.20 -1.00 36.98
CA ASN A 249 -9.47 -1.44 35.61
C ASN A 249 -10.61 -0.66 34.96
N GLU A 250 -11.71 -0.46 35.69
CA GLU A 250 -12.84 0.34 35.22
C GLU A 250 -12.42 1.78 34.95
N GLN A 251 -11.65 2.38 35.86
CA GLN A 251 -11.17 3.75 35.71
C GLN A 251 -10.25 3.90 34.51
N TYR A 252 -9.28 2.99 34.30
CA TYR A 252 -8.40 3.06 33.13
C TYR A 252 -9.18 2.87 31.83
N THR A 253 -10.19 1.99 31.83
CA THR A 253 -11.11 1.83 30.69
C THR A 253 -11.90 3.10 30.39
N LYS A 254 -12.30 3.86 31.42
CA LYS A 254 -12.90 5.20 31.23
C LYS A 254 -11.90 6.18 30.62
N CYS A 255 -10.63 6.13 31.01
CA CYS A 255 -9.58 6.97 30.42
C CYS A 255 -9.35 6.66 28.93
N LEU A 256 -9.40 5.39 28.53
CA LEU A 256 -9.26 4.96 27.13
C LEU A 256 -10.44 5.34 26.24
N ARG A 257 -11.64 5.42 26.82
CA ARG A 257 -12.87 5.78 26.08
C ARG A 257 -13.05 7.29 25.93
N ASN A 258 -12.49 8.08 26.86
CA ASN A 258 -12.66 9.52 26.90
C ASN A 258 -11.35 10.21 26.53
N ASN A 259 -11.35 11.04 25.49
CA ASN A 259 -10.15 11.80 25.14
C ASN A 259 -10.12 13.14 25.89
N ARG A 260 -9.38 13.23 27.01
CA ARG A 260 -9.10 14.54 27.63
C ARG A 260 -7.94 15.21 26.90
N PHE A 261 -8.27 16.15 26.01
CA PHE A 261 -7.29 17.03 25.38
C PHE A 261 -6.48 17.78 26.45
N GLY A 262 -5.15 17.65 26.40
CA GLY A 262 -4.21 18.47 27.19
C GLY A 262 -3.41 17.76 28.29
N ILE A 263 -3.72 16.50 28.63
CA ILE A 263 -2.93 15.72 29.60
C ILE A 263 -1.89 14.88 28.84
N THR A 264 -0.62 15.04 29.17
CA THR A 264 0.50 14.27 28.59
C THR A 264 1.26 13.51 29.69
N ILE A 265 2.16 12.59 29.30
CA ILE A 265 3.03 11.85 30.24
C ILE A 265 3.84 12.76 31.19
N ARG A 266 4.10 14.03 30.82
CA ARG A 266 4.75 15.03 31.70
C ARG A 266 3.96 15.28 32.99
N THR A 267 2.64 15.16 32.93
CA THR A 267 1.75 15.32 34.09
C THR A 267 2.07 14.28 35.15
N LEU A 268 2.33 13.04 34.74
CA LEU A 268 2.73 11.97 35.64
C LEU A 268 4.07 12.28 36.33
N PHE A 269 5.08 12.70 35.59
CA PHE A 269 6.37 13.08 36.17
C PHE A 269 6.29 14.31 37.08
N HIS A 270 5.41 15.26 36.76
CA HIS A 270 5.13 16.41 37.62
C HIS A 270 4.47 16.00 38.94
N ILE A 271 3.45 15.14 38.87
CA ILE A 271 2.80 14.58 40.06
C ILE A 271 3.82 13.80 40.89
N ALA A 272 4.59 12.89 40.27
CA ALA A 272 5.65 12.14 40.95
C ALA A 272 6.66 13.06 41.67
N LYS A 273 7.07 14.16 41.03
CA LYS A 273 7.97 15.16 41.63
C LYS A 273 7.35 15.84 42.86
N LYS A 274 6.04 16.15 42.84
CA LYS A 274 5.30 16.70 43.99
C LYS A 274 5.35 15.75 45.19
N TYR A 275 5.34 14.45 44.96
CA TYR A 275 5.43 13.41 45.99
C TYR A 275 6.88 12.95 46.29
N GLY A 276 7.90 13.73 45.89
CA GLY A 276 9.29 13.44 46.23
C GLY A 276 9.94 12.30 45.43
N VAL A 277 9.33 11.89 44.31
CA VAL A 277 9.90 10.93 43.36
C VAL A 277 10.43 11.68 42.15
N VAL A 278 11.76 11.71 42.01
CA VAL A 278 12.44 12.47 40.95
C VAL A 278 13.15 11.48 40.04
N VAL A 279 12.61 11.27 38.85
CA VAL A 279 13.32 10.57 37.79
C VAL A 279 14.22 11.57 37.08
N LYS A 280 15.54 11.40 37.21
CA LYS A 280 16.49 12.08 36.33
C LYS A 280 16.35 11.42 34.96
N SER A 281 15.69 12.09 34.02
CA SER A 281 15.66 11.61 32.64
C SER A 281 17.09 11.42 32.17
N ILE A 282 17.41 10.24 31.65
CA ILE A 282 18.75 9.93 31.13
C ILE A 282 19.00 10.68 29.81
N ASN A 283 17.97 11.32 29.25
CA ASN A 283 18.15 12.39 28.28
C ASN A 283 18.60 13.67 29.00
N LYS A 284 19.87 13.67 29.43
CA LYS A 284 20.63 14.92 29.50
C LYS A 284 20.65 15.49 28.10
N ARG A 285 19.68 16.38 27.83
CA ARG A 285 19.93 17.58 27.04
C ARG A 285 21.30 18.10 27.48
N VAL A 286 22.13 18.46 26.51
CA VAL A 286 23.35 19.21 26.75
C VAL A 286 22.97 20.47 27.54
N GLU A 287 23.08 20.38 28.87
CA GLU A 287 23.17 21.54 29.73
C GLU A 287 24.57 22.08 29.52
N ASN A 288 24.68 23.13 28.69
CA ASN A 288 25.77 24.06 28.86
C ASN A 288 25.47 24.84 30.14
N ASN A 289 26.36 24.64 31.12
CA ASN A 289 26.44 25.40 32.35
C ASN A 289 26.51 26.90 32.04
N GLU A 290 25.54 27.69 32.47
CA GLU A 290 25.82 29.01 33.03
C GLU A 290 24.94 29.22 34.26
N LYS A 291 25.59 29.72 35.30
CA LYS A 291 25.11 29.87 36.67
C LYS A 291 24.04 30.97 36.73
N GLU A 292 22.98 30.73 37.51
CA GLU A 292 22.14 31.80 38.03
C GLU A 292 22.92 32.54 39.14
N GLU A 293 23.13 33.84 38.95
CA GLU A 293 23.25 34.80 40.06
C GLU A 293 22.25 35.93 39.82
N ASP A 294 21.50 36.24 40.88
CA ASP A 294 20.49 37.28 40.99
C ASP A 294 21.05 38.70 40.75
N ASN A 295 20.31 39.52 39.98
CA ASN A 295 19.81 40.85 40.40
C ASN A 295 19.24 41.68 39.21
N PHE A 296 18.03 42.22 39.43
CA PHE A 296 17.50 43.42 38.73
C PHE A 296 18.24 44.70 39.21
N PRO A 297 18.21 45.92 38.56
CA PRO A 297 17.30 46.41 37.49
C PRO A 297 17.89 47.41 36.43
N VAL A 298 17.07 47.76 35.42
CA VAL A 298 16.97 48.96 34.50
C VAL A 298 18.19 49.48 33.66
N LYS A 299 18.07 49.51 32.31
CA LYS A 299 17.98 50.73 31.44
C LYS A 299 18.04 50.43 29.93
N GLU A 300 17.40 51.34 29.20
CA GLU A 300 16.92 51.27 27.81
C GLU A 300 17.96 51.20 26.68
N SER A 301 17.46 50.69 25.55
CA SER A 301 17.72 51.10 24.16
C SER A 301 19.00 50.61 23.46
N LYS A 302 18.81 49.68 22.51
CA LYS A 302 18.95 49.96 21.05
C LYS A 302 18.59 48.73 20.21
N THR A 303 17.67 48.99 19.28
CA THR A 303 17.24 48.26 18.09
C THR A 303 18.26 47.29 17.46
N VAL A 304 17.92 45.99 17.46
CA VAL A 304 18.38 45.00 16.47
C VAL A 304 17.21 44.07 16.12
N LYS A 305 17.02 43.85 14.82
CA LYS A 305 15.96 43.06 14.17
C LYS A 305 15.68 41.73 14.87
N ILE A 306 14.46 41.56 15.36
CA ILE A 306 13.94 40.29 15.88
C ILE A 306 13.83 39.33 14.68
N LYS A 307 14.82 38.45 14.50
CA LYS A 307 14.60 37.16 13.83
C LYS A 307 13.69 36.36 14.77
N GLU A 308 12.44 36.15 14.38
CA GLU A 308 11.50 35.29 15.09
C GLU A 308 12.17 33.93 15.34
N ARG A 309 12.52 33.66 16.60
CA ARG A 309 12.93 32.33 17.04
C ARG A 309 11.70 31.44 16.93
N LYS A 310 11.66 30.58 15.90
CA LYS A 310 10.65 29.52 15.77
C LYS A 310 10.54 28.77 17.10
N LYS A 311 9.37 28.83 17.73
CA LYS A 311 9.03 28.02 18.91
C LYS A 311 9.31 26.56 18.57
N ILE A 312 10.20 25.89 19.32
CA ILE A 312 10.40 24.44 19.21
C ILE A 312 9.10 23.77 19.68
N THR A 313 8.34 23.24 18.74
CA THR A 313 7.01 22.69 19.00
C THR A 313 7.12 21.24 19.46
N SER A 314 6.36 20.85 20.50
CA SER A 314 6.27 19.47 20.97
C SER A 314 5.24 18.62 20.21
N ASN A 315 4.72 19.12 19.09
CA ASN A 315 3.70 18.42 18.32
C ASN A 315 4.35 17.36 17.42
N LYS A 316 3.95 16.10 17.60
CA LYS A 316 4.40 14.95 16.79
C LYS A 316 4.26 15.16 15.27
N PHE A 317 3.25 15.91 14.82
CA PHE A 317 3.09 16.26 13.41
C PHE A 317 4.21 17.18 12.95
N ASN A 318 4.44 18.30 13.65
CA ASN A 318 5.49 19.25 13.30
C ASN A 318 6.90 18.61 13.33
N ILE A 319 7.17 17.71 14.28
CA ILE A 319 8.44 16.97 14.33
C ILE A 319 8.60 16.07 13.10
N ALA A 320 7.55 15.34 12.73
CA ALA A 320 7.58 14.50 11.54
C ALA A 320 7.68 15.34 10.26
N GLU A 321 6.94 16.44 10.15
CA GLU A 321 7.03 17.38 9.04
C GLU A 321 8.45 17.94 8.88
N GLU A 322 9.07 18.42 9.97
CA GLU A 322 10.44 18.93 9.95
C GLU A 322 11.43 17.85 9.50
N TYR A 323 11.30 16.63 10.01
CA TYR A 323 12.15 15.52 9.61
C TYR A 323 11.99 15.16 8.12
N LEU A 324 10.75 15.05 7.65
CA LEU A 324 10.43 14.70 6.27
C LEU A 324 10.92 15.79 5.33
N ASN A 325 10.64 17.07 5.62
CA ASN A 325 11.07 18.21 4.81
C ASN A 325 12.59 18.37 4.74
N GLN A 326 13.33 17.92 5.76
CA GLN A 326 14.80 17.97 5.75
C GLN A 326 15.41 16.91 4.83
N ARG A 327 14.74 15.77 4.63
CA ARG A 327 15.33 14.59 3.96
C ARG A 327 14.73 14.30 2.60
N TYR A 328 13.46 14.62 2.42
CA TYR A 328 12.69 14.22 1.27
C TYR A 328 11.98 15.40 0.62
N ASP A 329 11.82 15.32 -0.70
CA ASP A 329 10.77 16.05 -1.41
C ASP A 329 9.62 15.08 -1.63
N ILE A 330 8.48 15.34 -0.99
CA ILE A 330 7.28 14.51 -1.09
C ILE A 330 6.22 15.28 -1.87
N ARG A 331 5.60 14.61 -2.83
CA ARG A 331 4.51 15.17 -3.63
C ARG A 331 3.38 14.15 -3.79
N TYR A 332 2.18 14.65 -4.00
CA TYR A 332 1.02 13.82 -4.31
C TYR A 332 0.71 13.95 -5.80
N ASN A 333 0.72 12.83 -6.51
CA ASN A 333 0.37 12.78 -7.90
C ASN A 333 -1.15 12.83 -8.06
N SER A 334 -1.68 13.92 -8.61
CA SER A 334 -3.13 14.10 -8.75
C SER A 334 -3.76 13.30 -9.89
N VAL A 335 -2.95 12.66 -10.74
CA VAL A 335 -3.42 11.84 -11.86
C VAL A 335 -3.58 10.39 -11.42
N ASN A 336 -2.52 9.74 -10.96
CA ASN A 336 -2.55 8.33 -10.53
C ASN A 336 -2.86 8.15 -9.02
N ASN A 337 -3.07 9.25 -8.29
CA ASN A 337 -3.50 9.28 -6.89
C ASN A 337 -2.52 8.65 -5.89
N LYS A 338 -1.21 8.63 -6.23
CA LYS A 338 -0.14 8.10 -5.38
C LYS A 338 0.69 9.20 -4.72
N PHE A 339 1.29 8.86 -3.58
CA PHE A 339 2.39 9.65 -3.03
C PHE A 339 3.69 9.25 -3.70
N GLU A 340 4.50 10.24 -4.04
CA GLU A 340 5.83 10.07 -4.61
C GLU A 340 6.82 10.82 -3.73
N TYR A 341 8.04 10.30 -3.65
CA TYR A 341 9.11 10.95 -2.90
C TYR A 341 10.46 10.74 -3.55
N LYS A 342 11.39 11.62 -3.19
CA LYS A 342 12.81 11.46 -3.48
C LYS A 342 13.61 12.02 -2.32
N GLU A 343 14.83 11.54 -2.15
CA GLU A 343 15.80 12.21 -1.28
C GLU A 343 16.20 13.58 -1.87
N LYS A 344 16.60 14.54 -1.03
CA LYS A 344 16.93 15.91 -1.48
C LYS A 344 17.97 15.97 -2.60
N ASP A 345 18.93 15.05 -2.59
CA ASP A 345 20.00 14.98 -3.57
C ASP A 345 19.67 14.06 -4.76
N ALA A 346 18.52 13.37 -4.72
CA ALA A 346 18.08 12.47 -5.78
C ALA A 346 17.43 13.24 -6.94
N LYS A 347 17.58 12.69 -8.14
CA LYS A 347 17.02 13.27 -9.38
C LYS A 347 15.58 12.82 -9.62
N GLU A 348 15.32 11.53 -9.44
CA GLU A 348 14.06 10.89 -9.81
C GLU A 348 13.17 10.65 -8.59
N TYR A 349 11.87 10.76 -8.80
CA TYR A 349 10.85 10.42 -7.82
C TYR A 349 10.50 8.94 -7.89
N GLU A 350 10.23 8.34 -6.74
CA GLU A 350 9.77 6.96 -6.60
C GLU A 350 8.42 6.90 -5.88
N ASP A 351 7.68 5.81 -6.09
CA ASP A 351 6.44 5.53 -5.36
C ASP A 351 6.72 5.46 -3.84
N LEU A 352 6.06 6.32 -3.07
CA LEU A 352 6.16 6.34 -1.62
C LEU A 352 5.30 5.22 -1.03
N ASN A 353 5.96 4.29 -0.34
CA ASN A 353 5.30 3.28 0.48
C ASN A 353 5.18 3.78 1.93
N GLU A 354 3.96 4.00 2.41
CA GLU A 354 3.73 4.61 3.73
C GLU A 354 4.24 3.72 4.87
N ASN A 355 4.26 2.40 4.69
CA ASN A 355 4.80 1.48 5.69
C ASN A 355 6.32 1.57 5.79
N ASN A 356 7.01 1.71 4.64
CA ASN A 356 8.47 1.90 4.64
C ASN A 356 8.84 3.22 5.33
N LEU A 357 8.13 4.30 5.00
CA LEU A 357 8.35 5.60 5.62
C LEU A 357 8.04 5.57 7.12
N TYR A 358 6.96 4.90 7.53
CA TYR A 358 6.63 4.69 8.94
C TYR A 358 7.75 3.95 9.68
N VAL A 359 8.24 2.83 9.15
CA VAL A 359 9.35 2.07 9.75
C VAL A 359 10.61 2.93 9.83
N LYS A 360 10.89 3.76 8.82
CA LYS A 360 12.03 4.67 8.81
C LYS A 360 11.93 5.73 9.91
N LEU A 361 10.76 6.35 10.06
CA LEU A 361 10.49 7.29 11.16
C LEU A 361 10.70 6.62 12.52
N GLN A 362 10.24 5.38 12.71
CA GLN A 362 10.44 4.66 13.97
C GLN A 362 11.92 4.36 14.24
N LYS A 363 12.69 3.91 13.23
CA LYS A 363 14.14 3.66 13.35
C LYS A 363 14.93 4.92 13.72
N ASP A 364 14.47 6.07 13.26
CA ASP A 364 15.10 7.37 13.52
C ASP A 364 14.50 8.06 14.77
N ASN A 365 13.80 7.32 15.63
CA ASN A 365 13.21 7.76 16.90
C ASN A 365 12.13 8.86 16.78
N ILE A 366 11.41 8.91 15.66
CA ILE A 366 10.23 9.77 15.49
C ILE A 366 8.96 8.97 15.74
N ASN A 367 8.36 9.22 16.91
CA ASN A 367 7.14 8.55 17.33
C ASN A 367 5.90 9.16 16.64
N LEU A 368 5.43 8.50 15.57
CA LEU A 368 4.22 8.86 14.84
C LEU A 368 3.54 7.59 14.34
N SER A 369 2.36 7.25 14.85
CA SER A 369 1.59 6.08 14.38
C SER A 369 1.32 6.15 12.87
N LEU A 370 1.25 5.00 12.19
CA LEU A 370 0.94 4.91 10.76
C LEU A 370 -0.31 5.71 10.34
N ASN A 371 -1.39 5.66 11.13
CA ASN A 371 -2.61 6.43 10.83
C ASN A 371 -2.36 7.96 10.83
N ASN A 372 -1.53 8.45 11.75
CA ASN A 372 -1.15 9.86 11.80
C ASN A 372 -0.18 10.22 10.68
N LEU A 373 0.72 9.30 10.28
CA LEU A 373 1.56 9.50 9.08
C LEU A 373 0.69 9.61 7.82
N VAL A 374 -0.26 8.70 7.62
CA VAL A 374 -1.17 8.76 6.48
C VAL A 374 -2.03 10.03 6.52
N ALA A 375 -2.51 10.44 7.71
CA ALA A 375 -3.23 11.69 7.87
C ALA A 375 -2.35 12.91 7.56
N LEU A 376 -1.06 12.88 7.92
CA LEU A 376 -0.09 13.92 7.59
C LEU A 376 0.17 13.98 6.08
N LEU A 377 0.41 12.84 5.43
CA LEU A 377 0.63 12.79 3.98
C LEU A 377 -0.59 13.27 3.20
N LYS A 378 -1.81 12.97 3.69
CA LYS A 378 -3.07 13.42 3.08
C LYS A 378 -3.48 14.86 3.47
N SER A 379 -2.71 15.56 4.29
CA SER A 379 -2.99 16.96 4.65
C SER A 379 -2.35 17.94 3.66
N ASP A 380 -2.52 19.24 3.91
CA ASP A 380 -1.88 20.31 3.13
C ASP A 380 -0.34 20.34 3.25
N PHE A 381 0.24 19.44 4.04
CA PHE A 381 1.69 19.23 4.11
C PHE A 381 2.28 18.78 2.77
N VAL A 382 1.62 17.86 2.07
CA VAL A 382 2.11 17.34 0.79
C VAL A 382 1.47 18.12 -0.36
N ASN A 383 2.31 18.77 -1.16
CA ASN A 383 1.84 19.49 -2.34
C ASN A 383 1.36 18.52 -3.41
N LYS A 384 0.24 18.85 -4.03
CA LYS A 384 -0.26 18.14 -5.20
C LYS A 384 0.50 18.60 -6.43
N HIS A 385 0.80 17.66 -7.31
CA HIS A 385 1.35 17.94 -8.62
C HIS A 385 0.57 17.20 -9.70
N ASP A 386 0.42 17.85 -10.85
CA ASP A 386 -0.15 17.25 -12.05
C ASP A 386 1.00 16.95 -13.02
N PRO A 387 1.38 15.67 -13.20
CA PRO A 387 2.53 15.28 -14.01
C PRO A 387 2.40 15.73 -15.47
N PHE A 388 1.19 15.80 -16.02
CA PHE A 388 0.97 16.26 -17.39
C PHE A 388 1.21 17.76 -17.49
N LEU A 389 0.61 18.54 -16.59
CA LEU A 389 0.78 19.99 -16.60
C LEU A 389 2.24 20.40 -16.32
N GLU A 390 2.93 19.71 -15.41
CA GLU A 390 4.35 19.92 -15.14
C GLU A 390 5.21 19.61 -16.36
N TYR A 391 4.99 18.46 -17.02
CA TYR A 391 5.69 18.08 -18.24
C TYR A 391 5.55 19.16 -19.31
N PHE A 392 4.32 19.52 -19.71
CA PHE A 392 4.11 20.52 -20.76
C PHE A 392 4.65 21.91 -20.38
N LYS A 393 4.61 22.30 -19.10
CA LYS A 393 5.22 23.56 -18.64
C LYS A 393 6.75 23.54 -18.65
N SER A 394 7.36 22.36 -18.54
CA SER A 394 8.82 22.19 -18.56
C SER A 394 9.43 22.17 -19.96
N LEU A 395 8.61 21.97 -21.00
CA LEU A 395 9.06 21.95 -22.38
C LEU A 395 9.66 23.30 -22.80
N PRO A 396 10.65 23.29 -23.71
CA PRO A 396 11.20 24.53 -24.26
C PRO A 396 10.12 25.32 -24.99
N GLN A 397 10.33 26.63 -25.12
CA GLN A 397 9.48 27.44 -25.97
C GLN A 397 9.73 27.06 -27.43
N TRP A 398 8.64 26.84 -28.18
CA TRP A 398 8.71 26.60 -29.62
C TRP A 398 9.24 27.84 -30.36
N ASP A 399 10.02 27.64 -31.42
CA ASP A 399 10.65 28.70 -32.22
C ASP A 399 9.69 29.39 -33.21
N GLU A 400 8.45 28.90 -33.30
CA GLU A 400 7.40 29.37 -34.23
C GLU A 400 7.78 29.28 -35.72
N ALA A 401 8.86 28.55 -36.03
CA ALA A 401 9.41 28.44 -37.38
C ALA A 401 9.50 26.98 -37.84
N THR A 402 9.88 26.06 -36.95
CA THR A 402 10.06 24.66 -37.27
C THR A 402 8.78 23.88 -37.07
N ASP A 403 8.21 23.31 -38.13
CA ASP A 403 7.06 22.42 -38.01
C ASP A 403 7.49 20.99 -37.62
N TYR A 404 7.61 20.77 -36.31
CA TYR A 404 7.99 19.46 -35.77
C TYR A 404 6.95 18.37 -36.03
N VAL A 405 5.68 18.74 -36.16
CA VAL A 405 4.60 17.77 -36.43
C VAL A 405 4.68 17.31 -37.88
N GLU A 406 4.85 18.22 -38.83
CA GLU A 406 5.06 17.91 -40.25
C GLU A 406 6.31 17.04 -40.46
N HIS A 407 7.41 17.37 -39.77
CA HIS A 407 8.62 16.56 -39.81
C HIS A 407 8.37 15.13 -39.32
N LEU A 408 7.67 14.94 -38.19
CA LEU A 408 7.27 13.62 -37.71
C LEU A 408 6.36 12.89 -38.70
N CYS A 409 5.39 13.60 -39.30
CA CYS A 409 4.48 13.06 -40.30
C CYS A 409 5.21 12.57 -41.56
N SER A 410 6.34 13.17 -41.94
CA SER A 410 7.12 12.74 -43.12
C SER A 410 7.66 11.31 -43.03
N PHE A 411 7.78 10.76 -41.82
CA PHE A 411 8.18 9.37 -41.59
C PHE A 411 7.01 8.38 -41.71
N VAL A 412 5.77 8.86 -41.83
CA VAL A 412 4.58 8.03 -42.00
C VAL A 412 4.05 8.21 -43.41
N LYS A 413 4.22 7.20 -44.26
CA LYS A 413 3.69 7.25 -45.63
C LYS A 413 2.21 6.91 -45.62
N ALA A 414 1.37 7.94 -45.62
CA ALA A 414 -0.08 7.81 -45.72
C ALA A 414 -0.56 7.86 -47.19
N LYS A 415 -1.70 7.22 -47.48
CA LYS A 415 -2.34 7.34 -48.80
C LYS A 415 -2.81 8.77 -49.09
N GLU A 416 -3.35 9.42 -48.07
CA GLU A 416 -3.81 10.81 -48.12
C GLU A 416 -2.97 11.63 -47.13
N GLN A 417 -1.77 12.06 -47.56
CA GLN A 417 -0.77 12.67 -46.67
C GLN A 417 -1.22 13.99 -46.05
N GLU A 418 -1.79 14.91 -46.84
CA GLU A 418 -2.29 16.19 -46.31
C GLU A 418 -3.37 15.98 -45.24
N ARG A 419 -4.28 15.04 -45.50
CA ARG A 419 -5.31 14.63 -44.55
C ARG A 419 -4.69 14.09 -43.27
N PHE A 420 -3.70 13.20 -43.39
CA PHE A 420 -2.99 12.64 -42.25
C PHE A 420 -2.38 13.74 -41.39
N ASN A 421 -1.57 14.62 -41.98
CA ASN A 421 -0.86 15.69 -41.27
C ASN A 421 -1.85 16.62 -40.56
N HIS A 422 -2.90 17.05 -41.26
CA HIS A 422 -3.93 17.95 -40.74
C HIS A 422 -4.69 17.39 -39.54
N HIS A 423 -5.23 16.17 -39.69
CA HIS A 423 -5.99 15.53 -38.60
C HIS A 423 -5.09 15.09 -37.45
N PHE A 424 -3.84 14.71 -37.73
CA PHE A 424 -2.86 14.33 -36.72
C PHE A 424 -2.47 15.53 -35.85
N LEU A 425 -2.19 16.69 -36.44
CA LEU A 425 -1.93 17.93 -35.70
C LEU A 425 -3.11 18.29 -34.79
N LYS A 426 -4.33 18.33 -35.34
CA LYS A 426 -5.54 18.61 -34.54
C LYS A 426 -5.76 17.57 -33.44
N TRP A 427 -5.48 16.31 -33.71
CA TRP A 427 -5.59 15.24 -32.71
C TRP A 427 -4.56 15.42 -31.59
N LEU A 428 -3.29 15.71 -31.90
CA LEU A 428 -2.25 16.00 -30.89
C LEU A 428 -2.64 17.20 -30.02
N VAL A 429 -3.14 18.29 -30.63
CA VAL A 429 -3.59 19.46 -29.86
C VAL A 429 -4.75 19.11 -28.93
N ARG A 430 -5.74 18.33 -29.39
CA ARG A 430 -6.82 17.82 -28.53
C ARG A 430 -6.31 16.88 -27.44
N THR A 431 -5.28 16.09 -27.72
CA THR A 431 -4.62 15.21 -26.75
C THR A 431 -4.00 16.02 -25.61
N VAL A 432 -3.25 17.07 -25.92
CA VAL A 432 -2.67 17.96 -24.90
C VAL A 432 -3.76 18.71 -24.12
N LYS A 433 -4.80 19.22 -24.80
CA LYS A 433 -5.94 19.87 -24.14
C LYS A 433 -6.65 18.91 -23.18
N THR A 434 -6.84 17.64 -23.56
CA THR A 434 -7.48 16.61 -22.70
C THR A 434 -6.66 16.32 -21.43
N ALA A 435 -5.34 16.28 -21.57
CA ALA A 435 -4.46 16.00 -20.44
C ALA A 435 -4.34 17.18 -19.45
N THR A 436 -4.50 18.42 -19.94
CA THR A 436 -4.16 19.63 -19.17
C THR A 436 -5.36 20.51 -18.80
N ASN A 437 -6.49 20.39 -19.49
CA ASN A 437 -7.69 21.20 -19.25
C ASN A 437 -8.86 20.30 -18.79
N PRO A 438 -9.34 20.46 -17.54
CA PRO A 438 -10.44 19.67 -16.99
C PRO A 438 -11.78 19.78 -17.72
N ASP A 439 -11.98 20.81 -18.53
CA ASP A 439 -13.23 21.09 -19.25
C ASP A 439 -13.16 20.68 -20.73
N SER A 440 -12.04 20.09 -21.17
CA SER A 440 -11.82 19.66 -22.55
C SER A 440 -11.53 18.16 -22.61
N TYR A 441 -12.02 17.49 -23.65
CA TYR A 441 -11.66 16.11 -23.93
C TYR A 441 -11.73 15.80 -25.42
N ASN A 442 -10.82 14.93 -25.87
CA ASN A 442 -10.75 14.48 -27.25
C ASN A 442 -11.79 13.38 -27.50
N LYS A 443 -12.78 13.64 -28.37
CA LYS A 443 -13.83 12.67 -28.72
C LYS A 443 -13.38 11.64 -29.75
N GLN A 444 -12.21 11.85 -30.37
CA GLN A 444 -11.74 11.08 -31.50
C GLN A 444 -10.58 10.16 -31.12
N ALA A 445 -10.66 8.90 -31.57
CA ALA A 445 -9.58 7.96 -31.57
C ALA A 445 -8.83 8.02 -32.90
N PHE A 446 -7.50 8.18 -32.87
CA PHE A 446 -6.67 8.20 -34.07
C PHE A 446 -6.19 6.79 -34.40
N VAL A 447 -6.58 6.25 -35.56
CA VAL A 447 -6.34 4.83 -35.88
C VAL A 447 -5.49 4.69 -37.13
N LEU A 448 -4.37 3.99 -37.01
CA LEU A 448 -3.54 3.60 -38.15
C LEU A 448 -4.06 2.29 -38.74
N VAL A 449 -4.44 2.32 -40.03
CA VAL A 449 -4.94 1.18 -40.78
C VAL A 449 -3.88 0.75 -41.80
N SER A 450 -3.45 -0.50 -41.76
CA SER A 450 -2.57 -1.05 -42.80
C SER A 450 -2.63 -2.57 -42.82
N ASN A 451 -2.88 -3.15 -44.00
CA ASN A 451 -2.96 -4.60 -44.22
C ASN A 451 -1.63 -5.35 -44.08
N ARG A 452 -0.52 -4.64 -43.89
CA ARG A 452 0.79 -5.24 -43.64
C ARG A 452 0.96 -5.51 -42.14
N GLN A 453 1.16 -6.79 -41.79
CA GLN A 453 1.62 -7.16 -40.45
C GLN A 453 3.06 -6.66 -40.22
N ASN A 454 3.40 -6.40 -38.95
CA ASN A 454 4.71 -5.87 -38.55
C ASN A 454 5.09 -4.53 -39.19
N SER A 455 4.13 -3.72 -39.61
CA SER A 455 4.39 -2.42 -40.24
C SER A 455 4.83 -1.31 -39.27
N GLY A 456 5.11 -1.63 -37.99
CA GLY A 456 5.58 -0.69 -36.97
C GLY A 456 4.49 0.18 -36.32
N LYS A 457 3.21 -0.02 -36.64
CA LYS A 457 2.08 0.81 -36.16
C LYS A 457 2.04 0.95 -34.64
N SER A 458 1.99 -0.19 -33.93
CA SER A 458 1.91 -0.20 -32.47
C SER A 458 3.15 0.44 -31.84
N THR A 459 4.32 0.24 -32.44
CA THR A 459 5.56 0.90 -31.98
C THR A 459 5.52 2.41 -32.18
N PHE A 460 5.00 2.88 -33.31
CA PHE A 460 4.79 4.31 -33.55
C PHE A 460 3.78 4.89 -32.55
N CYS A 461 2.66 4.20 -32.29
CA CYS A 461 1.70 4.61 -31.27
C CYS A 461 2.35 4.77 -29.89
N ARG A 462 3.21 3.82 -29.47
CA ARG A 462 3.98 3.93 -28.22
C ARG A 462 4.96 5.11 -28.25
N PHE A 463 5.62 5.36 -29.37
CA PHE A 463 6.56 6.47 -29.55
C PHE A 463 5.91 7.84 -29.37
N LEU A 464 4.62 7.99 -29.68
CA LEU A 464 3.88 9.24 -29.44
C LEU A 464 3.75 9.60 -27.96
N CYS A 465 3.97 8.65 -27.04
CA CYS A 465 4.08 8.95 -25.62
C CYS A 465 5.51 9.42 -25.31
N PRO A 466 5.70 10.66 -24.83
CA PRO A 466 7.04 11.17 -24.54
C PRO A 466 7.67 10.40 -23.38
N LYS A 467 9.00 10.30 -23.34
CA LYS A 467 9.72 9.47 -22.36
C LYS A 467 9.37 9.82 -20.91
N ALA A 468 9.21 11.11 -20.62
CA ALA A 468 8.82 11.61 -19.31
C ALA A 468 7.42 11.13 -18.86
N LEU A 469 6.55 10.77 -19.81
CA LEU A 469 5.20 10.26 -19.56
C LEU A 469 5.07 8.76 -19.91
N SER A 470 6.17 8.02 -20.07
CA SER A 470 6.15 6.60 -20.43
C SER A 470 5.34 5.70 -19.48
N GLY A 471 5.20 6.10 -18.21
CA GLY A 471 4.33 5.43 -17.23
C GLY A 471 2.83 5.75 -17.35
N TYR A 472 2.43 6.59 -18.32
CA TYR A 472 1.06 7.09 -18.52
C TYR A 472 0.49 6.67 -19.88
N ILE A 473 0.92 5.52 -20.41
CA ILE A 473 0.30 4.87 -21.56
C ILE A 473 -0.22 3.50 -21.14
N ALA A 474 -1.50 3.23 -21.42
CA ALA A 474 -2.08 1.91 -21.23
C ALA A 474 -2.36 1.25 -22.58
N GLU A 475 -2.19 -0.06 -22.65
CA GLU A 475 -2.46 -0.87 -23.85
C GLU A 475 -3.53 -1.91 -23.55
N ASN A 476 -4.36 -2.24 -24.55
CA ASN A 476 -5.32 -3.34 -24.48
C ASN A 476 -6.25 -3.28 -23.26
N ILE A 477 -6.79 -2.09 -22.98
CA ILE A 477 -7.76 -1.93 -21.90
C ILE A 477 -9.06 -2.68 -22.25
N GLY A 478 -9.65 -3.35 -21.27
CA GLY A 478 -10.95 -4.01 -21.42
C GLY A 478 -12.11 -3.01 -21.51
N THR A 479 -13.32 -3.47 -21.22
CA THR A 479 -14.53 -2.64 -21.20
C THR A 479 -15.13 -2.46 -19.81
N ASP A 480 -14.37 -2.82 -18.77
CA ASP A 480 -14.82 -2.92 -17.40
C ASP A 480 -14.57 -1.61 -16.60
N LYS A 481 -14.75 -1.67 -15.28
CA LYS A 481 -14.57 -0.50 -14.41
C LYS A 481 -13.12 -0.06 -14.34
N ASP A 482 -12.16 -0.98 -14.45
CA ASP A 482 -10.74 -0.65 -14.38
C ASP A 482 -10.32 0.15 -15.63
N SER A 483 -10.89 -0.16 -16.80
CA SER A 483 -10.74 0.67 -18.02
C SER A 483 -11.25 2.09 -17.86
N HIS A 484 -12.31 2.30 -17.07
CA HIS A 484 -12.78 3.66 -16.78
C HIS A 484 -11.82 4.42 -15.85
N VAL A 485 -11.10 3.75 -14.96
CA VAL A 485 -10.04 4.38 -14.17
C VAL A 485 -8.84 4.70 -15.07
N ALA A 486 -8.48 3.79 -15.96
CA ALA A 486 -7.34 3.97 -16.88
C ALA A 486 -7.43 5.26 -17.71
N ILE A 487 -8.62 5.65 -18.18
CA ILE A 487 -8.80 6.90 -18.96
C ILE A 487 -8.60 8.18 -18.14
N THR A 488 -8.59 8.08 -16.81
CA THR A 488 -8.33 9.20 -15.89
C THR A 488 -6.88 9.27 -15.43
N GLU A 489 -6.18 8.13 -15.46
CA GLU A 489 -4.81 8.01 -14.97
C GLU A 489 -3.74 8.02 -16.08
N ASN A 490 -4.13 7.94 -17.37
CA ASN A 490 -3.20 7.88 -18.49
C ASN A 490 -3.27 9.10 -19.41
N PHE A 491 -2.17 9.39 -20.09
CA PHE A 491 -2.06 10.37 -21.16
C PHE A 491 -2.60 9.80 -22.47
N LEU A 492 -2.24 8.56 -22.79
CA LEU A 492 -2.66 7.84 -23.98
C LEU A 492 -3.22 6.46 -23.64
N ILE A 493 -4.25 6.04 -24.38
CA ILE A 493 -4.72 4.67 -24.41
C ILE A 493 -4.49 4.12 -25.82
N ASN A 494 -3.58 3.16 -25.94
CA ASN A 494 -3.30 2.46 -27.18
C ASN A 494 -4.26 1.25 -27.32
N LEU A 495 -5.20 1.36 -28.26
CA LEU A 495 -6.07 0.28 -28.70
C LEU A 495 -5.31 -0.55 -29.75
N ASP A 496 -4.40 -1.41 -29.28
CA ASP A 496 -3.63 -2.29 -30.15
C ASP A 496 -4.52 -3.43 -30.67
N GLU A 497 -4.20 -3.94 -31.86
CA GLU A 497 -4.90 -5.06 -32.49
C GLU A 497 -6.44 -4.92 -32.53
N LEU A 498 -6.96 -3.74 -32.93
CA LEU A 498 -8.40 -3.50 -33.09
C LEU A 498 -9.11 -4.52 -34.00
N SER A 499 -8.37 -5.21 -34.86
CA SER A 499 -8.88 -6.29 -35.71
C SER A 499 -9.35 -7.54 -34.96
N GLN A 500 -8.96 -7.70 -33.69
CA GLN A 500 -9.42 -8.76 -32.80
C GLN A 500 -10.60 -8.35 -31.93
N ALA A 501 -10.87 -7.04 -31.81
CA ALA A 501 -11.94 -6.55 -30.96
C ALA A 501 -13.31 -6.96 -31.48
N GLU A 502 -14.16 -7.48 -30.60
CA GLU A 502 -15.52 -7.86 -30.94
C GLU A 502 -16.41 -6.62 -31.14
N LYS A 503 -17.55 -6.80 -31.82
CA LYS A 503 -18.54 -5.72 -32.04
C LYS A 503 -18.98 -5.05 -30.73
N ALA A 504 -19.12 -5.82 -29.65
CA ALA A 504 -19.47 -5.28 -28.34
C ALA A 504 -18.35 -4.37 -27.77
N GLU A 505 -17.09 -4.73 -27.97
CA GLU A 505 -15.93 -3.96 -27.52
C GLU A 505 -15.76 -2.66 -28.30
N ILE A 506 -15.89 -2.70 -29.63
CA ILE A 506 -15.87 -1.50 -30.49
C ILE A 506 -16.94 -0.49 -30.05
N ASN A 507 -18.14 -0.96 -29.71
CA ASN A 507 -19.22 -0.09 -29.21
C ASN A 507 -18.96 0.43 -27.79
N ALA A 508 -18.35 -0.37 -26.93
CA ALA A 508 -17.93 0.07 -25.60
C ALA A 508 -16.84 1.15 -25.69
N PHE A 509 -15.85 1.01 -26.58
CA PHE A 509 -14.85 2.04 -26.84
C PHE A 509 -15.47 3.36 -27.29
N LYS A 510 -16.42 3.34 -28.23
CA LYS A 510 -17.15 4.56 -28.64
C LYS A 510 -17.85 5.27 -27.48
N SER A 511 -18.50 4.49 -26.61
CA SER A 511 -19.13 5.01 -25.40
C SER A 511 -18.08 5.68 -24.52
N MET A 512 -16.93 5.05 -24.36
CA MET A 512 -15.80 5.57 -23.57
C MET A 512 -15.18 6.84 -24.17
N PHE A 513 -15.07 6.95 -25.50
CA PHE A 513 -14.57 8.15 -26.19
C PHE A 513 -15.43 9.39 -25.92
N SER A 514 -16.70 9.19 -25.54
CA SER A 514 -17.65 10.27 -25.24
C SER A 514 -17.71 10.62 -23.75
N LYS A 515 -16.99 9.91 -22.88
CA LYS A 515 -16.97 10.21 -21.44
C LYS A 515 -16.04 11.39 -21.18
N ASP A 516 -16.55 12.39 -20.46
CA ASP A 516 -15.82 13.55 -19.97
C ASP A 516 -15.27 13.31 -18.55
N ARG A 517 -16.04 12.60 -17.72
CA ARG A 517 -15.74 12.32 -16.32
C ARG A 517 -16.11 10.88 -15.95
N VAL A 518 -15.40 10.34 -14.97
CA VAL A 518 -15.60 8.99 -14.45
C VAL A 518 -15.85 9.05 -12.95
N LYS A 519 -16.95 8.45 -12.51
CA LYS A 519 -17.19 8.23 -11.09
C LYS A 519 -16.63 6.87 -10.68
N ALA A 520 -15.48 6.88 -10.02
CA ALA A 520 -14.77 5.67 -9.59
C ALA A 520 -14.45 5.73 -8.10
N ARG A 521 -14.25 4.55 -7.49
CA ARG A 521 -13.72 4.42 -6.14
C ARG A 521 -12.29 3.90 -6.27
N LEU A 522 -11.33 4.77 -6.01
CA LEU A 522 -9.92 4.39 -6.02
C LEU A 522 -9.61 3.41 -4.89
N THR A 523 -8.53 2.65 -5.06
CA THR A 523 -8.04 1.74 -4.03
C THR A 523 -7.78 2.53 -2.74
N TYR A 524 -8.27 2.02 -1.62
CA TYR A 524 -8.16 2.64 -0.28
C TYR A 524 -9.03 3.87 0.00
N ASP A 525 -9.82 4.35 -0.97
CA ASP A 525 -10.79 5.41 -0.71
C ASP A 525 -12.09 4.86 -0.11
N LYS A 526 -12.67 5.62 0.82
CA LYS A 526 -13.91 5.25 1.52
C LYS A 526 -15.16 5.50 0.69
N ARG A 527 -15.08 6.38 -0.32
CA ARG A 527 -16.20 6.83 -1.15
C ARG A 527 -15.74 6.97 -2.60
N ALA A 528 -16.67 6.82 -3.54
CA ALA A 528 -16.40 7.12 -4.94
C ALA A 528 -16.30 8.64 -5.15
N SER A 529 -15.34 9.06 -5.96
CA SER A 529 -15.09 10.43 -6.40
C SER A 529 -15.27 10.57 -7.91
N ILE A 530 -15.45 11.80 -8.36
CA ILE A 530 -15.52 12.13 -9.78
C ILE A 530 -14.11 12.51 -10.23
N HIS A 531 -13.59 11.77 -11.20
CA HIS A 531 -12.29 11.98 -11.82
C HIS A 531 -12.51 12.51 -13.23
N VAL A 532 -11.70 13.48 -13.61
CA VAL A 532 -11.75 14.06 -14.95
C VAL A 532 -10.96 13.15 -15.87
N ARG A 533 -11.47 12.92 -17.08
CA ARG A 533 -10.73 12.19 -18.10
C ARG A 533 -9.46 12.94 -18.47
N ARG A 534 -8.36 12.22 -18.63
CA ARG A 534 -7.05 12.75 -19.05
C ARG A 534 -6.53 12.12 -20.34
N ALA A 535 -7.00 10.93 -20.68
CA ALA A 535 -6.46 10.17 -21.78
C ALA A 535 -7.10 10.47 -23.13
N SER A 536 -6.29 10.45 -24.19
CA SER A 536 -6.74 10.36 -25.58
C SER A 536 -6.47 8.98 -26.17
N PHE A 537 -7.26 8.62 -27.18
CA PHE A 537 -7.23 7.29 -27.77
C PHE A 537 -6.48 7.30 -29.09
N LEU A 538 -5.61 6.32 -29.25
CA LEU A 538 -5.03 5.96 -30.53
C LEU A 538 -5.08 4.45 -30.69
N GLY A 539 -4.95 3.96 -31.91
CA GLY A 539 -4.98 2.52 -32.13
C GLY A 539 -4.39 2.13 -33.47
N SER A 540 -4.28 0.82 -33.65
CA SER A 540 -3.80 0.25 -34.90
C SER A 540 -4.56 -1.02 -35.25
N THR A 541 -4.79 -1.20 -36.55
CA THR A 541 -5.46 -2.40 -37.10
C THR A 541 -4.76 -2.88 -38.36
N ASP A 542 -4.75 -4.20 -38.54
CA ASP A 542 -4.35 -4.87 -39.77
C ASP A 542 -5.53 -5.23 -40.69
N LYS A 543 -6.77 -5.06 -40.23
CA LYS A 543 -7.98 -5.23 -41.03
C LYS A 543 -8.53 -3.89 -41.51
N TRP A 544 -8.96 -3.86 -42.77
CA TRP A 544 -9.72 -2.74 -43.32
C TRP A 544 -11.11 -2.65 -42.70
N GLU A 545 -11.83 -3.77 -42.63
CA GLU A 545 -13.18 -3.81 -42.08
C GLU A 545 -13.13 -4.14 -40.58
N PHE A 546 -13.39 -3.14 -39.74
CA PHE A 546 -13.46 -3.32 -38.29
C PHE A 546 -14.53 -2.43 -37.63
N LEU A 547 -15.05 -1.43 -38.33
CA LEU A 547 -16.12 -0.58 -37.83
C LEU A 547 -17.47 -1.27 -38.01
N THR A 548 -18.22 -1.40 -36.93
CA THR A 548 -19.41 -2.30 -36.88
C THR A 548 -20.76 -1.58 -37.00
N ASP A 549 -20.76 -0.30 -37.32
CA ASP A 549 -21.92 0.59 -37.13
C ASP A 549 -22.00 1.66 -38.21
N GLU A 550 -23.22 1.97 -38.62
CA GLU A 550 -23.57 2.99 -39.60
C GLU A 550 -23.54 4.41 -38.99
N ASN A 551 -23.83 4.56 -37.68
CA ASN A 551 -23.95 5.86 -37.01
C ASN A 551 -22.91 6.04 -35.89
N GLY A 552 -21.97 6.98 -36.04
CA GLY A 552 -20.95 7.27 -35.01
C GLY A 552 -19.57 6.71 -35.31
N SER A 553 -19.32 6.33 -36.56
CA SER A 553 -18.02 6.21 -37.23
C SER A 553 -17.12 7.44 -36.99
N VAL A 554 -17.69 8.65 -36.93
CA VAL A 554 -16.96 9.93 -36.85
C VAL A 554 -16.04 10.08 -35.63
N ARG A 555 -16.19 9.23 -34.62
CA ARG A 555 -15.25 9.16 -33.46
C ARG A 555 -13.96 8.44 -33.80
N TRP A 556 -13.90 7.72 -34.90
CA TRP A 556 -12.70 7.07 -35.42
C TRP A 556 -12.11 7.96 -36.50
N LEU A 557 -10.84 8.33 -36.37
CA LEU A 557 -10.04 8.97 -37.40
C LEU A 557 -9.16 7.90 -38.02
N CYS A 558 -9.71 7.16 -38.97
CA CYS A 558 -8.99 6.08 -39.65
C CYS A 558 -8.04 6.65 -40.70
N MET A 559 -6.76 6.32 -40.58
CA MET A 559 -5.68 6.78 -41.44
C MET A 559 -5.03 5.58 -42.12
N GLU A 560 -5.20 5.47 -43.43
CA GLU A 560 -4.57 4.41 -44.19
C GLU A 560 -3.11 4.73 -44.49
N ILE A 561 -2.21 3.83 -44.08
CA ILE A 561 -0.77 3.99 -44.24
C ILE A 561 -0.13 2.79 -44.96
N GLU A 562 0.88 3.08 -45.77
CA GLU A 562 1.63 2.10 -46.55
C GLU A 562 2.79 1.52 -45.74
N TYR A 563 3.58 2.39 -45.10
CA TYR A 563 4.69 2.03 -44.22
C TYR A 563 5.08 3.20 -43.30
N ILE A 564 5.90 2.88 -42.30
CA ILE A 564 6.50 3.85 -41.37
C ILE A 564 8.03 3.71 -41.48
N ASP A 565 8.73 4.82 -41.71
CA ASP A 565 10.18 4.88 -41.67
C ASP A 565 10.67 4.97 -40.21
N TRP A 566 11.32 3.92 -39.74
CA TRP A 566 11.82 3.76 -38.37
C TRP A 566 12.86 4.80 -37.94
N ASN A 567 13.42 5.57 -38.87
CA ASN A 567 14.35 6.65 -38.56
C ASN A 567 13.72 7.78 -37.72
N TYR A 568 12.39 7.87 -37.65
CA TYR A 568 11.71 8.79 -36.71
C TYR A 568 12.25 8.64 -35.28
N SER A 569 12.59 7.42 -34.86
CA SER A 569 13.05 7.12 -33.50
C SER A 569 14.42 7.70 -33.16
N LYS A 570 15.19 8.10 -34.18
CA LYS A 570 16.52 8.71 -34.05
C LYS A 570 16.50 10.21 -34.35
N GLU A 571 15.61 10.63 -35.25
CA GLU A 571 15.59 12.00 -35.79
C GLU A 571 14.55 12.90 -35.14
N VAL A 572 13.52 12.33 -34.51
CA VAL A 572 12.46 13.10 -33.86
C VAL A 572 12.60 13.02 -32.35
N ASP A 573 12.60 14.18 -31.71
CA ASP A 573 12.40 14.33 -30.28
C ASP A 573 10.95 14.73 -30.00
N MET A 574 10.21 13.90 -29.27
CA MET A 574 8.82 14.17 -28.93
C MET A 574 8.65 15.39 -28.04
N ASP A 575 9.68 15.80 -27.28
CA ASP A 575 9.61 17.01 -26.47
C ASP A 575 9.51 18.26 -27.37
N ASN A 576 10.17 18.25 -28.53
CA ASN A 576 10.05 19.31 -29.55
C ASN A 576 8.69 19.28 -30.26
N VAL A 577 8.19 18.09 -30.59
CA VAL A 577 6.83 17.95 -31.16
C VAL A 577 5.80 18.52 -30.18
N TYR A 578 5.88 18.13 -28.92
CA TYR A 578 4.94 18.59 -27.90
C TYR A 578 5.14 20.05 -27.49
N SER A 579 6.32 20.66 -27.69
CA SER A 579 6.51 22.10 -27.44
C SER A 579 5.69 22.94 -28.41
N MET A 580 5.71 22.60 -29.70
CA MET A 580 4.85 23.19 -30.73
C MET A 580 3.36 22.93 -30.44
N VAL A 581 2.98 21.68 -30.18
CA VAL A 581 1.58 21.32 -29.89
C VAL A 581 1.07 22.04 -28.64
N TRP A 582 1.90 22.20 -27.61
CA TRP A 582 1.54 22.93 -26.40
C TRP A 582 1.36 24.42 -26.63
N HIS A 583 2.16 25.02 -27.52
CA HIS A 583 1.94 26.40 -27.97
C HIS A 583 0.56 26.53 -28.63
N LEU A 584 0.27 25.69 -29.63
CA LEU A 584 -1.03 25.68 -30.34
C LEU A 584 -2.22 25.35 -29.43
N ALA A 585 -2.02 24.54 -28.39
CA ALA A 585 -3.07 24.21 -27.44
C ALA A 585 -3.51 25.42 -26.58
N LYS A 586 -2.61 26.39 -26.36
CA LYS A 586 -2.91 27.64 -25.63
C LYS A 586 -3.39 28.76 -26.54
N ASP A 587 -3.07 28.69 -27.82
CA ASP A 587 -3.56 29.63 -28.81
C ASP A 587 -5.09 29.56 -28.90
N LYS A 588 -5.74 30.71 -28.75
CA LYS A 588 -7.19 30.84 -28.81
C LYS A 588 -7.70 30.89 -30.25
N GLU A 589 -6.83 31.23 -31.21
CA GLU A 589 -7.16 31.29 -32.63
C GLU A 589 -7.09 29.92 -33.29
N PHE A 590 -6.27 29.01 -32.76
CA PHE A 590 -6.18 27.64 -33.27
C PHE A 590 -7.44 26.79 -32.97
N VAL A 591 -8.16 26.41 -34.04
CA VAL A 591 -9.35 25.55 -33.98
C VAL A 591 -8.96 24.08 -34.10
N SER A 592 -8.86 23.41 -32.95
CA SER A 592 -8.54 21.97 -32.88
C SER A 592 -9.73 21.03 -33.04
N GLU A 593 -10.96 21.56 -32.90
CA GLU A 593 -12.17 20.78 -33.14
C GLU A 593 -12.36 20.50 -34.63
N LEU A 594 -13.04 19.40 -34.93
CA LEU A 594 -13.37 19.08 -36.32
C LEU A 594 -14.45 20.04 -36.82
N THR A 595 -14.23 20.60 -38.01
CA THR A 595 -15.24 21.37 -38.73
C THR A 595 -16.35 20.45 -39.25
N ARG A 596 -17.47 21.02 -39.73
CA ARG A 596 -18.55 20.23 -40.32
C ARG A 596 -18.05 19.45 -41.54
N ASP A 597 -17.32 20.12 -42.42
CA ASP A 597 -16.74 19.53 -43.62
C ASP A 597 -15.77 18.39 -43.28
N GLU A 598 -14.95 18.54 -42.23
CA GLU A 598 -14.06 17.49 -41.75
C GLU A 598 -14.82 16.30 -41.13
N ILE A 599 -15.96 16.54 -40.49
CA ILE A 599 -16.81 15.46 -39.95
C ILE A 599 -17.45 14.67 -41.10
N GLU A 600 -17.97 15.37 -42.11
CA GLU A 600 -18.57 14.75 -43.31
C GLU A 600 -17.53 13.98 -44.12
N GLU A 601 -16.34 14.57 -44.29
CA GLU A 601 -15.19 13.94 -44.94
C GLU A 601 -14.75 12.67 -44.22
N ASN A 602 -14.63 12.73 -42.88
CA ASN A 602 -14.25 11.58 -42.07
C ASN A 602 -15.33 10.49 -42.09
N ASP A 603 -16.62 10.85 -42.06
CA ASP A 603 -17.70 9.87 -42.18
C ASP A 603 -17.64 9.13 -43.52
N ARG A 604 -17.48 9.88 -44.62
CA ARG A 604 -17.35 9.32 -45.97
C ARG A 604 -16.17 8.35 -46.08
N ILE A 605 -15.02 8.70 -45.50
CA ILE A 605 -13.83 7.82 -45.53
C ILE A 605 -14.05 6.59 -44.65
N ASN A 606 -14.65 6.75 -43.47
CA ASN A 606 -14.89 5.64 -42.55
C ASN A 606 -15.84 4.58 -43.10
N LYS A 607 -16.71 4.91 -44.06
CA LYS A 607 -17.54 3.91 -44.77
C LYS A 607 -16.70 2.79 -45.40
N LYS A 608 -15.47 3.09 -45.86
CA LYS A 608 -14.55 2.08 -46.41
C LYS A 608 -14.06 1.06 -45.38
N PHE A 609 -14.17 1.37 -44.09
CA PHE A 609 -13.71 0.53 -42.98
C PHE A 609 -14.87 -0.11 -42.21
N GLN A 610 -16.12 0.11 -42.66
CA GLN A 610 -17.31 -0.53 -42.11
C GLN A 610 -17.37 -1.99 -42.54
N ILE A 611 -17.74 -2.86 -41.61
CA ILE A 611 -18.02 -4.26 -41.92
C ILE A 611 -19.29 -4.29 -42.77
N SER A 612 -19.16 -4.78 -44.00
CA SER A 612 -20.30 -5.01 -44.88
C SER A 612 -21.13 -6.18 -44.37
N SER A 613 -22.46 -6.09 -44.50
CA SER A 613 -23.32 -7.23 -44.19
C SER A 613 -23.33 -8.20 -45.37
N PRO A 614 -23.53 -9.51 -45.14
CA PRO A 614 -23.70 -10.48 -46.23
C PRO A 614 -24.80 -10.05 -47.22
N GLU A 615 -25.86 -9.42 -46.72
CA GLU A 615 -26.95 -8.88 -47.53
C GLU A 615 -26.49 -7.68 -48.38
N ALA A 616 -25.69 -6.77 -47.83
CA ALA A 616 -25.13 -5.64 -48.58
C ALA A 616 -24.17 -6.11 -49.67
N ASP A 617 -23.28 -7.07 -49.35
CA ASP A 617 -22.38 -7.70 -50.32
C ASP A 617 -23.15 -8.38 -51.46
N LEU A 618 -24.27 -9.06 -51.15
CA LEU A 618 -25.12 -9.68 -52.15
C LEU A 618 -25.85 -8.63 -53.00
N VAL A 619 -26.30 -7.52 -52.41
CA VAL A 619 -26.94 -6.43 -53.15
C VAL A 619 -25.93 -5.78 -54.10
N GLU A 620 -24.74 -5.42 -53.64
CA GLU A 620 -23.70 -4.81 -54.48
C GLU A 620 -23.19 -5.77 -55.57
N ARG A 621 -23.17 -7.08 -55.30
CA ARG A 621 -22.74 -8.09 -56.28
C ARG A 621 -23.77 -8.37 -57.37
N PHE A 622 -25.06 -8.27 -57.07
CA PHE A 622 -26.13 -8.71 -57.98
C PHE A 622 -27.02 -7.57 -58.49
N PHE A 623 -26.82 -6.34 -58.03
CA PHE A 623 -27.60 -5.17 -58.44
C PHE A 623 -26.69 -3.99 -58.76
N GLU A 624 -27.02 -3.23 -59.80
CA GLU A 624 -26.35 -1.98 -60.18
C GLU A 624 -27.33 -0.80 -60.01
N PRO A 625 -26.83 0.41 -59.70
CA PRO A 625 -27.69 1.60 -59.62
C PRO A 625 -28.31 1.90 -60.99
N ALA A 626 -29.62 2.14 -61.03
CA ALA A 626 -30.30 2.58 -62.26
C ALA A 626 -29.84 3.98 -62.66
N GLY A 627 -29.70 4.23 -63.97
CA GLY A 627 -29.42 5.57 -64.51
C GLY A 627 -30.61 6.52 -64.35
N GLU A 628 -30.36 7.84 -64.32
CA GLU A 628 -31.41 8.87 -64.11
C GLU A 628 -32.55 8.83 -65.15
N ASP A 629 -32.33 8.17 -66.30
CA ASP A 629 -33.28 8.08 -67.42
C ASP A 629 -33.98 6.70 -67.54
N GLU A 630 -33.77 5.78 -66.60
CA GLU A 630 -34.43 4.46 -66.61
C GLU A 630 -35.52 4.36 -65.52
N ASP A 631 -36.78 4.11 -65.94
CA ASP A 631 -37.93 3.87 -65.06
C ASP A 631 -37.75 2.56 -64.25
N GLY A 632 -36.92 2.59 -63.21
CA GLY A 632 -36.60 1.48 -62.31
C GLY A 632 -37.36 1.52 -60.99
N PHE A 633 -37.94 0.39 -60.58
CA PHE A 633 -38.79 0.22 -59.41
C PHE A 633 -37.97 0.02 -58.11
N PHE A 634 -38.20 0.86 -57.09
CA PHE A 634 -37.66 0.73 -55.73
C PHE A 634 -38.40 -0.36 -54.93
N THR A 635 -37.70 -1.27 -54.25
CA THR A 635 -38.36 -2.19 -53.30
C THR A 635 -37.70 -2.24 -51.92
N THR A 636 -38.57 -2.24 -50.90
CA THR A 636 -38.30 -2.53 -49.49
C THR A 636 -38.09 -4.04 -49.30
N PRO A 637 -37.15 -4.51 -48.45
CA PRO A 637 -36.86 -5.94 -48.35
C PRO A 637 -38.04 -6.74 -47.77
N PRO A 638 -38.22 -8.02 -48.14
CA PRO A 638 -39.32 -8.83 -47.63
C PRO A 638 -39.10 -9.19 -46.16
N LYS A 639 -40.14 -9.04 -45.35
CA LYS A 639 -40.24 -9.68 -44.04
C LYS A 639 -40.43 -11.19 -44.24
N SER A 640 -39.43 -11.99 -43.88
CA SER A 640 -39.50 -13.15 -42.97
C SER A 640 -38.23 -13.99 -43.08
#